data_AF-A0A931VYS7-F1
#
_entry.id   AF-A0A931VYS7-F1
#
_cell.length_a   1.000
_cell.length_b   1.000
_cell.length_c   1.000
_cell.angle_alpha   90.00
_cell.angle_beta   90.00
_cell.angle_gamma   90.00
#
_symmetry.space_group_name_H-M   'P 1'
#
loop_
_entity.id
_entity.type
_entity.pdbx_description
1 polymer ?
#
loop_
_entity_poly.entity_id
_entity_poly.type
_entity_poly.pdbx_seq_one_letter_code
_entity_poly.pdbx_strand_id
1 'polypeptide(L)'
;MINSKISRVYVIAQYKPRSLITHINTTWAPWSRRKRASVELVLRKTNGSARRFKGTADAVYQNLDLILRHSPDLVAVFAADHVYRMDIQQMVKFHRQRNADVTVAAVRVAIEMASEFGVMVTGPDGAIHEFQEKPERPPSIPGDSGHAYASMGNYIFDPRVLVSLLEEASQRNETDFGHHLLPRMPGRQRVFAYDLMTNRVPGVQPHEEHGYWRDVGTLDALSAAQRDTLGPRPRFDLRNREWPIRPGRNMLPAPNHGISRA
;
A
#
# COMPACT_ATOMS: atom_id res chain seq x y z
N MET A 1 -4.68 2.61 7.11
CA MET A 1 -4.45 4.07 7.27
C MET A 1 -5.09 4.64 8.52
N ILE A 2 -6.42 4.71 8.65
CA ILE A 2 -7.08 5.37 9.80
C ILE A 2 -6.73 4.72 11.15
N ASN A 3 -6.71 3.38 11.22
CA ASN A 3 -6.29 2.64 12.43
C ASN A 3 -4.83 2.98 12.84
N SER A 4 -3.98 3.35 11.87
CA SER A 4 -2.60 3.83 12.08
C SER A 4 -2.51 5.34 12.29
N LYS A 5 -3.61 6.00 12.67
CA LYS A 5 -3.68 7.44 12.97
C LYS A 5 -3.31 8.36 11.81
N ILE A 6 -3.34 7.86 10.57
CA ILE A 6 -3.23 8.71 9.38
C ILE A 6 -4.60 9.31 9.13
N SER A 7 -4.76 10.59 9.44
CA SER A 7 -6.04 11.28 9.43
C SER A 7 -6.34 12.00 8.11
N ARG A 8 -5.39 12.13 7.18
CA ARG A 8 -5.64 12.70 5.85
C ARG A 8 -5.26 11.72 4.75
N VAL A 9 -6.25 11.34 3.95
CA VAL A 9 -6.11 10.34 2.89
C VAL A 9 -6.72 10.89 1.60
N TYR A 10 -5.94 10.86 0.53
CA TYR A 10 -6.39 11.15 -0.82
C TYR A 10 -6.43 9.86 -1.63
N VAL A 11 -7.58 9.57 -2.24
CA VAL A 11 -7.78 8.41 -3.10
C VAL A 11 -7.79 8.91 -4.55
N ILE A 12 -6.74 8.62 -5.30
CA ILE A 12 -6.66 9.02 -6.71
C ILE A 12 -7.30 7.93 -7.56
N ALA A 13 -8.30 8.30 -8.36
CA ALA A 13 -9.02 7.36 -9.22
C ALA A 13 -9.09 7.84 -10.67
N GLN A 14 -9.00 6.89 -11.60
CA GLN A 14 -8.92 7.16 -13.04
C GLN A 14 -9.97 6.39 -13.84
N TYR A 15 -9.93 5.06 -13.80
CA TYR A 15 -10.75 4.21 -14.66
C TYR A 15 -12.05 3.78 -13.97
N LYS A 16 -13.18 3.96 -14.67
CA LYS A 16 -14.53 3.55 -14.23
C LYS A 16 -14.84 3.87 -12.75
N PRO A 17 -14.59 5.09 -12.23
CA PRO A 17 -14.59 5.35 -10.79
C PRO A 17 -15.99 5.46 -10.15
N ARG A 18 -17.09 5.26 -10.90
CA ARG A 18 -18.46 5.57 -10.43
C ARG A 18 -18.84 4.85 -9.13
N SER A 19 -18.58 3.55 -9.05
CA SER A 19 -18.87 2.76 -7.83
C SER A 19 -17.97 3.19 -6.67
N LEU A 20 -16.69 3.46 -6.94
CA LEU A 20 -15.73 3.96 -5.95
C LEU A 20 -16.12 5.35 -5.41
N ILE A 21 -16.51 6.28 -6.29
CA ILE A 21 -17.04 7.60 -5.93
C ILE A 21 -18.20 7.45 -4.96
N THR A 22 -19.16 6.59 -5.31
CA THR A 22 -20.35 6.32 -4.48
C THR A 22 -19.93 5.75 -3.12
N HIS A 23 -19.02 4.77 -3.11
CA HIS A 23 -18.54 4.16 -1.88
C HIS A 23 -17.84 5.17 -0.95
N ILE A 24 -16.92 5.97 -1.47
CA ILE A 24 -16.19 6.99 -0.69
C ILE A 24 -17.17 8.03 -0.13
N ASN A 25 -18.05 8.59 -0.96
CA ASN A 25 -18.97 9.66 -0.56
C ASN A 25 -20.04 9.21 0.43
N THR A 26 -20.51 7.96 0.33
CA THR A 26 -21.59 7.45 1.21
C THR A 26 -21.07 6.77 2.48
N THR A 27 -19.86 6.20 2.45
CA THR A 27 -19.33 5.38 3.55
C THR A 27 -18.18 6.04 4.29
N TRP A 28 -17.16 6.53 3.56
CA TRP A 28 -15.89 6.96 4.13
C TRP A 28 -15.83 8.45 4.45
N ALA A 29 -16.24 9.33 3.53
CA ALA A 29 -16.19 10.77 3.74
C ALA A 29 -17.03 11.24 4.95
N PRO A 30 -18.29 10.76 5.17
CA PRO A 30 -19.06 11.15 6.35
C PRO A 30 -18.48 10.59 7.66
N TRP A 31 -17.94 9.38 7.63
CA TRP A 31 -17.42 8.73 8.83
C TRP A 31 -16.07 9.27 9.25
N SER A 32 -15.15 9.46 8.30
CA SER A 32 -13.83 10.04 8.57
C SER A 32 -13.98 11.42 9.21
N ARG A 33 -14.87 12.28 8.71
CA ARG A 33 -15.18 13.59 9.31
C ARG A 33 -15.60 13.48 10.78
N ARG A 34 -16.48 12.53 11.12
CA ARG A 34 -16.88 12.27 12.53
C ARG A 34 -15.71 11.80 13.41
N LYS A 35 -14.66 11.26 12.81
CA LYS A 35 -13.43 10.80 13.46
C LYS A 35 -12.29 11.83 13.39
N ARG A 36 -12.58 13.08 13.02
CA ARG A 36 -11.57 14.15 12.80
C ARG A 36 -10.48 13.73 11.80
N ALA A 37 -10.87 12.93 10.81
CA ALA A 37 -10.07 12.53 9.67
C ALA A 37 -10.75 12.97 8.36
N SER A 38 -10.05 12.87 7.25
CA SER A 38 -10.54 13.14 5.91
C SER A 38 -10.11 12.04 4.95
N VAL A 39 -11.07 11.49 4.22
CA VAL A 39 -10.85 10.60 3.09
C VAL A 39 -11.52 11.25 1.89
N GLU A 40 -10.70 11.77 0.97
CA GLU A 40 -11.14 12.56 -0.16
C GLU A 40 -10.78 11.86 -1.46
N LEU A 41 -11.73 11.83 -2.40
CA LEU A 41 -11.49 11.31 -3.73
C LEU A 41 -10.92 12.42 -4.63
N VAL A 42 -9.82 12.11 -5.31
CA VAL A 42 -9.21 12.95 -6.32
C VAL A 42 -9.49 12.32 -7.69
N LEU A 43 -10.22 13.05 -8.52
CA LEU A 43 -10.50 12.69 -9.89
C LEU A 43 -9.61 13.51 -10.84
N ARG A 44 -9.44 13.03 -12.06
CA ARG A 44 -8.81 13.79 -13.13
C ARG A 44 -9.53 15.13 -13.32
N LYS A 45 -8.76 16.22 -13.43
CA LYS A 45 -9.26 17.55 -13.81
C LYS A 45 -9.84 17.48 -15.23
N THR A 46 -11.09 17.90 -15.40
CA THR A 46 -11.82 17.83 -16.69
C THR A 46 -11.62 19.07 -17.57
N ASN A 47 -11.08 20.14 -16.99
CA ASN A 47 -10.91 21.46 -17.56
C ASN A 47 -9.42 21.73 -17.85
N GLY A 48 -9.09 21.93 -19.14
CA GLY A 48 -7.73 22.10 -19.66
C GLY A 48 -7.27 20.91 -20.51
N SER A 49 -6.10 21.04 -21.15
CA SER A 49 -5.40 19.97 -21.89
C SER A 49 -4.90 18.82 -20.98
N ALA A 50 -5.50 18.66 -19.79
CA ALA A 50 -5.19 17.67 -18.78
C ALA A 50 -5.52 16.26 -19.30
N ARG A 51 -4.51 15.69 -19.95
CA ARG A 51 -4.45 14.31 -20.42
C ARG A 51 -4.67 13.36 -19.23
N ARG A 52 -5.28 12.22 -19.52
CA ARG A 52 -5.33 11.03 -18.66
C ARG A 52 -4.02 10.86 -17.87
N PHE A 53 -4.06 10.48 -16.58
CA PHE A 53 -2.81 10.17 -15.87
C PHE A 53 -2.03 9.13 -16.66
N LYS A 54 -0.78 9.45 -16.95
CA LYS A 54 0.09 8.62 -17.79
C LYS A 54 0.67 7.43 -17.03
N GLY A 55 0.60 7.46 -15.70
CA GLY A 55 1.05 6.41 -14.80
C GLY A 55 0.91 6.84 -13.34
N THR A 56 1.39 5.99 -12.43
CA THR A 56 1.24 6.16 -10.98
C THR A 56 1.96 7.40 -10.44
N ALA A 57 3.18 7.69 -10.92
CA ALA A 57 3.94 8.87 -10.51
C ALA A 57 3.33 10.14 -11.10
N ASP A 58 2.90 10.11 -12.37
CA ASP A 58 2.23 11.24 -13.02
C ASP A 58 0.92 11.61 -12.30
N ALA A 59 0.18 10.63 -11.79
CA ALA A 59 -1.04 10.87 -11.01
C ALA A 59 -0.76 11.66 -9.71
N VAL A 60 0.35 11.38 -9.02
CA VAL A 60 0.76 12.13 -7.83
C VAL A 60 1.29 13.51 -8.23
N TYR A 61 2.10 13.61 -9.28
CA TYR A 61 2.65 14.87 -9.77
C TYR A 61 1.57 15.88 -10.20
N GLN A 62 0.53 15.45 -10.91
CA GLN A 62 -0.58 16.33 -11.31
C GLN A 62 -1.39 16.89 -10.11
N ASN A 63 -1.19 16.31 -8.92
CA ASN A 63 -1.83 16.70 -7.67
C ASN A 63 -0.81 17.09 -6.59
N LEU A 64 0.39 17.50 -7.01
CA LEU A 64 1.48 17.92 -6.12
C LEU A 64 1.06 19.07 -5.19
N ASP A 65 0.13 19.91 -5.64
CA ASP A 65 -0.46 21.00 -4.84
C ASP A 65 -1.10 20.53 -3.53
N LEU A 66 -1.57 19.29 -3.46
CA LEU A 66 -2.09 18.70 -2.21
C LEU A 66 -0.97 18.47 -1.20
N ILE A 67 0.20 18.03 -1.65
CA ILE A 67 1.35 17.80 -0.77
C ILE A 67 1.90 19.15 -0.29
N LEU A 68 2.10 20.10 -1.21
CA LEU A 68 2.68 21.41 -0.92
C LEU A 68 1.82 22.21 0.06
N ARG A 69 0.50 22.30 -0.18
CA ARG A 69 -0.43 23.04 0.70
C ARG A 69 -0.49 22.49 2.12
N HIS A 70 -0.26 21.19 2.27
CA HIS A 70 -0.43 20.50 3.54
C HIS A 70 0.86 20.35 4.33
N SER A 71 2.01 20.49 3.65
CA SER A 71 3.35 20.41 4.25
C SER A 71 3.46 19.26 5.28
N PRO A 72 3.16 18.00 4.88
CA PRO A 72 3.17 16.88 5.81
C PRO A 72 4.59 16.54 6.27
N ASP A 73 4.75 15.88 7.41
CA ASP A 73 6.06 15.38 7.85
C ASP A 73 6.58 14.24 6.96
N LEU A 74 5.67 13.40 6.45
CA LEU A 74 5.95 12.25 5.60
C LEU A 74 4.79 12.05 4.62
N VAL A 75 5.07 11.48 3.45
CA VAL A 75 4.05 11.12 2.46
C VAL A 75 3.97 9.60 2.30
N ALA A 76 2.78 9.05 2.48
CA ALA A 76 2.49 7.65 2.22
C ALA A 76 1.83 7.48 0.85
N VAL A 77 2.46 6.76 -0.07
CA VAL A 77 1.93 6.43 -1.40
C VAL A 77 1.68 4.92 -1.46
N PHE A 78 0.42 4.51 -1.44
CA PHE A 78 0.01 3.12 -1.23
C PHE A 78 -0.89 2.63 -2.36
N ALA A 79 -0.61 1.43 -2.85
CA ALA A 79 -1.51 0.69 -3.72
C ALA A 79 -2.80 0.32 -2.96
N ALA A 80 -3.94 0.46 -3.63
CA ALA A 80 -5.28 0.36 -3.02
C ALA A 80 -6.11 -0.84 -3.52
N ASP A 81 -5.47 -1.76 -4.25
CA ASP A 81 -6.03 -2.95 -4.87
C ASP A 81 -5.54 -4.27 -4.23
N HIS A 82 -4.68 -4.19 -3.21
CA HIS A 82 -4.24 -5.35 -2.42
C HIS A 82 -5.08 -5.55 -1.15
N VAL A 83 -5.17 -6.80 -0.67
CA VAL A 83 -5.85 -7.15 0.58
C VAL A 83 -4.82 -7.51 1.65
N TYR A 84 -4.73 -6.71 2.72
CA TYR A 84 -3.80 -6.93 3.83
C TYR A 84 -4.21 -6.12 5.08
N ARG A 85 -3.52 -6.39 6.20
CA ARG A 85 -3.48 -5.50 7.37
C ARG A 85 -2.05 -5.06 7.61
N MET A 86 -1.89 -3.81 7.99
CA MET A 86 -0.59 -3.23 8.33
C MET A 86 -0.79 -2.07 9.29
N ASP A 87 -0.04 -2.07 10.38
CA ASP A 87 0.14 -0.86 11.20
C ASP A 87 1.26 0.00 10.61
N ILE A 88 0.87 1.02 9.87
CA ILE A 88 1.78 1.94 9.16
C ILE A 88 2.63 2.76 10.14
N GLN A 89 2.21 2.93 11.41
CA GLN A 89 3.02 3.61 12.42
C GLN A 89 4.38 2.91 12.64
N GLN A 90 4.42 1.59 12.49
CA GLN A 90 5.67 0.81 12.63
C GLN A 90 6.60 1.04 11.44
N MET A 91 6.07 1.11 10.22
CA MET A 91 6.84 1.48 9.03
C MET A 91 7.35 2.93 9.11
N VAL A 92 6.54 3.87 9.63
CA VAL A 92 6.98 5.25 9.89
C VAL A 92 8.09 5.30 10.94
N LYS A 93 7.97 4.52 12.02
CA LYS A 93 9.02 4.42 13.05
C LYS A 93 10.32 3.88 12.44
N PHE A 94 10.23 2.80 11.66
CA PHE A 94 11.37 2.23 10.94
C PHE A 94 12.03 3.26 10.01
N HIS A 95 11.23 3.95 9.20
CA HIS A 95 11.69 5.00 8.29
C HIS A 95 12.49 6.08 9.04
N ARG A 96 11.96 6.57 10.17
CA ARG A 96 12.65 7.57 11.01
C ARG A 96 13.91 7.03 11.67
N GLN A 97 13.88 5.79 12.19
CA GLN A 97 15.04 5.17 12.84
C GLN A 97 16.22 4.97 11.90
N ARG A 98 15.94 4.66 10.62
CA ARG A 98 16.97 4.55 9.59
C ARG A 98 17.38 5.89 9.00
N ASN A 99 16.70 6.97 9.39
CA ASN A 99 16.78 8.24 8.70
C ASN A 99 16.63 8.00 7.19
N ALA A 100 15.63 7.23 6.79
CA ALA A 100 15.43 6.88 5.40
C ALA A 100 14.87 8.07 4.64
N ASP A 101 15.25 8.21 3.37
CA ASP A 101 14.61 9.15 2.45
C ASP A 101 13.36 8.50 1.85
N VAL A 102 13.43 7.18 1.63
CA VAL A 102 12.35 6.34 1.12
C VAL A 102 12.33 5.00 1.84
N THR A 103 11.15 4.51 2.20
CA THR A 103 10.96 3.15 2.69
C THR A 103 9.92 2.44 1.84
N VAL A 104 10.26 1.26 1.34
CA VAL A 104 9.40 0.41 0.51
C VAL A 104 8.89 -0.74 1.36
N ALA A 105 7.57 -0.93 1.46
CA ALA A 105 7.02 -2.11 2.13
C ALA A 105 7.22 -3.34 1.24
N ALA A 106 7.79 -4.38 1.83
CA ALA A 106 8.19 -5.59 1.14
C ALA A 106 7.50 -6.82 1.75
N VAL A 107 7.12 -7.76 0.89
CA VAL A 107 6.76 -9.13 1.29
C VAL A 107 7.85 -10.09 0.85
N ARG A 108 8.03 -11.16 1.60
CA ARG A 108 8.88 -12.29 1.19
C ARG A 108 8.05 -13.20 0.32
N VAL A 109 8.47 -13.37 -0.93
CA VAL A 109 7.83 -14.31 -1.87
C VAL A 109 8.82 -15.42 -2.20
N ALA A 110 8.31 -16.63 -2.46
CA ALA A 110 9.14 -17.72 -2.94
C ALA A 110 9.88 -17.27 -4.22
N ILE A 111 11.16 -17.61 -4.33
CA ILE A 111 12.03 -17.13 -5.41
C ILE A 111 11.46 -17.47 -6.80
N GLU A 112 10.79 -18.63 -6.92
CA GLU A 112 10.09 -19.13 -8.12
C GLU A 112 8.99 -18.17 -8.62
N MET A 113 8.34 -17.45 -7.72
CA MET A 113 7.20 -16.57 -8.00
C MET A 113 7.62 -15.10 -8.14
N ALA A 114 8.87 -14.77 -7.82
CA ALA A 114 9.32 -13.39 -7.64
C ALA A 114 9.37 -12.59 -8.96
N SER A 115 9.47 -13.25 -10.11
CA SER A 115 9.49 -12.62 -11.43
C SER A 115 8.19 -11.89 -11.80
N GLU A 116 7.10 -12.11 -11.06
CA GLU A 116 5.83 -11.39 -11.27
C GLU A 116 5.81 -9.99 -10.62
N PHE A 117 6.80 -9.68 -9.78
CA PHE A 117 6.84 -8.49 -8.94
C PHE A 117 8.05 -7.59 -9.21
N GLY A 118 8.00 -6.36 -8.69
CA GLY A 118 9.20 -5.54 -8.51
C GLY A 118 10.02 -6.06 -7.33
N VAL A 119 11.23 -6.55 -7.59
CA VAL A 119 12.11 -7.20 -6.61
C VAL A 119 13.24 -6.26 -6.19
N MET A 120 13.61 -6.30 -4.91
CA MET A 120 14.66 -5.47 -4.34
C MET A 120 15.91 -6.29 -4.02
N VAL A 121 17.07 -5.83 -4.51
CA VAL A 121 18.36 -6.29 -4.01
C VAL A 121 18.65 -5.53 -2.72
N THR A 122 18.77 -6.25 -1.61
CA THR A 122 18.98 -5.64 -0.29
C THR A 122 20.29 -6.07 0.35
N GLY A 123 20.86 -5.19 1.17
CA GLY A 123 21.90 -5.56 2.14
C GLY A 123 21.30 -6.23 3.40
N PRO A 124 22.12 -6.79 4.29
CA PRO A 124 21.65 -7.43 5.53
C PRO A 124 20.87 -6.50 6.47
N ASP A 125 21.11 -5.20 6.38
CA ASP A 125 20.39 -4.18 7.14
C ASP A 125 19.07 -3.76 6.48
N GLY A 126 18.74 -4.30 5.29
CA GLY A 126 17.56 -3.94 4.52
C GLY A 126 17.73 -2.68 3.66
N ALA A 127 18.93 -2.11 3.54
CA ALA A 127 19.21 -1.06 2.55
C ALA A 127 18.99 -1.62 1.14
N ILE A 128 18.29 -0.89 0.28
CA ILE A 128 18.02 -1.30 -1.09
C ILE A 128 19.14 -0.76 -1.98
N HIS A 129 19.89 -1.67 -2.61
CA HIS A 129 20.97 -1.35 -3.53
C HIS A 129 20.51 -1.32 -4.99
N GLU A 130 19.45 -2.06 -5.31
CA GLU A 130 18.89 -2.12 -6.66
C GLU A 130 17.40 -2.47 -6.58
N PHE A 131 16.64 -1.95 -7.54
CA PHE A 131 15.24 -2.31 -7.75
C PHE A 131 15.08 -2.84 -9.18
N GLN A 132 14.55 -4.04 -9.31
CA GLN A 132 14.35 -4.72 -10.58
C GLN A 132 12.86 -4.98 -10.79
N GLU A 133 12.25 -4.36 -11.80
CA GLU A 133 10.85 -4.60 -12.14
C GLU A 133 10.72 -5.91 -12.94
N LYS A 134 10.06 -6.92 -12.36
CA LYS A 134 9.78 -8.21 -12.99
C LYS A 134 11.01 -8.89 -13.61
N PRO A 135 12.07 -9.14 -12.81
CA PRO A 135 13.31 -9.73 -13.33
C PRO A 135 13.11 -11.20 -13.72
N GLU A 136 13.71 -11.61 -14.84
CA GLU A 136 13.75 -13.03 -15.23
C GLU A 136 14.52 -13.89 -14.23
N ARG A 137 15.48 -13.31 -13.51
CA ARG A 137 16.29 -13.97 -12.48
C ARG A 137 16.25 -13.15 -11.19
N PRO A 138 15.24 -13.37 -10.34
CA PRO A 138 15.07 -12.61 -9.10
C PRO A 138 16.26 -12.80 -8.15
N PRO A 139 16.78 -11.72 -7.54
CA PRO A 139 17.77 -11.82 -6.48
C PRO A 139 17.12 -12.34 -5.19
N SER A 140 17.84 -13.20 -4.46
CA SER A 140 17.40 -13.70 -3.16
C SER A 140 17.75 -12.73 -2.03
N ILE A 141 17.07 -12.91 -0.89
CA ILE A 141 17.35 -12.15 0.33
C ILE A 141 18.68 -12.63 0.93
N PRO A 142 19.58 -11.75 1.41
CA PRO A 142 20.78 -12.17 2.11
C PRO A 142 20.47 -13.07 3.30
N GLY A 143 21.01 -14.29 3.28
CA GLY A 143 20.76 -15.31 4.31
C GLY A 143 19.49 -16.15 4.13
N ASP A 144 18.70 -15.91 3.07
CA ASP A 144 17.50 -16.68 2.72
C ASP A 144 17.40 -16.84 1.19
N SER A 145 18.03 -17.90 0.67
CA SER A 145 18.06 -18.18 -0.77
C SER A 145 16.72 -18.63 -1.35
N GLY A 146 15.75 -18.99 -0.50
CA GLY A 146 14.43 -19.47 -0.92
C GLY A 146 13.45 -18.34 -1.25
N HIS A 147 13.79 -17.10 -0.86
CA HIS A 147 12.88 -15.97 -0.96
C HIS A 147 13.53 -14.74 -1.58
N ALA A 148 12.68 -13.91 -2.18
CA ALA A 148 12.98 -12.57 -2.66
C ALA A 148 12.11 -11.55 -1.92
N TYR A 149 12.62 -10.32 -1.77
CA TYR A 149 11.79 -9.20 -1.33
C TYR A 149 11.06 -8.59 -2.52
N ALA A 150 9.75 -8.77 -2.56
CA ALA A 150 8.86 -8.17 -3.54
C ALA A 150 8.19 -6.91 -2.98
N SER A 151 8.14 -5.85 -3.80
CA SER A 151 7.48 -4.59 -3.46
C SER A 151 5.96 -4.75 -3.40
N MET A 152 5.35 -4.26 -2.33
CA MET A 152 3.89 -4.23 -2.19
C MET A 152 3.22 -3.06 -2.91
N GLY A 153 4.01 -2.18 -3.55
CA GLY A 153 3.49 -0.91 -4.07
C GLY A 153 3.17 0.13 -2.99
N ASN A 154 3.73 -0.02 -1.78
CA ASN A 154 3.49 0.88 -0.65
C ASN A 154 4.79 1.53 -0.20
N TYR A 155 4.79 2.85 -0.14
CA TYR A 155 5.99 3.65 0.07
C TYR A 155 5.76 4.73 1.14
N ILE A 156 6.78 4.99 1.95
CA ILE A 156 6.89 6.19 2.80
C ILE A 156 8.04 7.03 2.27
N PHE A 157 7.76 8.31 2.03
CA PHE A 157 8.72 9.28 1.51
C PHE A 157 8.93 10.43 2.48
N ASP A 158 10.17 10.92 2.54
CA ASP A 158 10.42 12.32 2.84
C ASP A 158 9.72 13.21 1.78
N PRO A 159 8.93 14.23 2.18
CA PRO A 159 8.16 15.04 1.24
C PRO A 159 9.04 15.80 0.23
N ARG A 160 10.21 16.29 0.63
CA ARG A 160 11.10 17.06 -0.27
C ARG A 160 11.71 16.14 -1.31
N VAL A 161 12.08 14.93 -0.89
CA VAL A 161 12.59 13.88 -1.79
C VAL A 161 11.51 13.50 -2.81
N LEU A 162 10.27 13.27 -2.38
CA LEU A 162 9.17 12.95 -3.30
C LEU A 162 8.91 14.07 -4.32
N VAL A 163 8.85 15.33 -3.87
CA VAL A 163 8.64 16.50 -4.75
C VAL A 163 9.73 16.56 -5.82
N SER A 164 11.00 16.50 -5.40
CA SER A 164 12.15 16.55 -6.31
C SER A 164 12.12 15.41 -7.32
N LEU A 165 11.83 14.18 -6.88
CA LEU A 165 11.76 13.01 -7.77
C LEU A 165 10.63 13.14 -8.81
N LEU A 166 9.46 13.65 -8.41
CA LEU A 166 8.33 13.83 -9.33
C LEU A 166 8.59 14.95 -10.35
N GLU A 167 9.24 16.04 -9.95
CA GLU A 167 9.65 17.12 -10.87
C GLU A 167 10.69 16.63 -11.88
N GLU A 168 11.72 15.90 -11.44
CA GLU A 168 12.71 15.27 -12.33
C GLU A 168 12.03 14.29 -13.29
N ALA A 169 11.14 13.43 -12.79
CA ALA A 169 10.42 12.46 -13.61
C ALA A 169 9.54 13.14 -14.68
N SER A 170 8.87 14.24 -14.32
CA SER A 170 8.06 15.02 -15.25
C SER A 170 8.90 15.57 -16.40
N GLN A 171 10.07 16.14 -16.11
CA GLN A 171 11.01 16.66 -17.11
C GLN A 171 11.52 15.56 -18.05
N ARG A 172 11.58 14.31 -17.56
CA ARG A 172 12.06 13.13 -18.30
C ARG A 172 10.93 12.33 -18.95
N ASN A 173 9.67 12.77 -18.80
CA ASN A 173 8.47 12.04 -19.23
C ASN A 173 8.41 10.59 -18.67
N GLU A 174 8.94 10.41 -17.47
CA GLU A 174 8.84 9.19 -16.65
C GLU A 174 7.56 9.26 -15.81
N THR A 175 6.75 8.20 -15.79
CA THR A 175 5.36 8.32 -15.31
C THR A 175 4.96 7.29 -14.26
N ASP A 176 5.86 6.39 -13.86
CA ASP A 176 5.55 5.25 -12.99
C ASP A 176 6.54 5.09 -11.83
N PHE A 177 6.04 4.82 -10.63
CA PHE A 177 6.88 4.64 -9.45
C PHE A 177 7.81 3.42 -9.55
N GLY A 178 7.26 2.25 -9.89
CA GLY A 178 8.01 1.00 -9.90
C GLY A 178 8.99 0.93 -11.06
N HIS A 179 8.53 1.30 -12.26
CA HIS A 179 9.35 1.17 -13.46
C HIS A 179 10.37 2.29 -13.65
N HIS A 180 10.09 3.51 -13.18
CA HIS A 180 10.95 4.67 -13.46
C HIS A 180 11.58 5.29 -12.23
N LEU A 181 10.81 5.55 -11.16
CA LEU A 181 11.32 6.31 -10.01
C LEU A 181 12.18 5.43 -9.08
N LEU A 182 11.66 4.30 -8.59
CA LEU A 182 12.37 3.45 -7.63
C LEU A 182 13.73 2.96 -8.13
N PRO A 183 13.92 2.54 -9.40
CA PRO A 183 15.22 2.11 -9.90
C PRO A 183 16.30 3.20 -9.88
N ARG A 184 15.90 4.48 -9.86
CA ARG A 184 16.84 5.62 -9.81
C ARG A 184 17.29 5.96 -8.39
N MET A 185 16.59 5.50 -7.36
CA MET A 185 16.82 5.98 -6.00
C MET A 185 18.07 5.39 -5.33
N PRO A 186 18.38 4.09 -5.48
CA PRO A 186 19.59 3.52 -4.89
C PRO A 186 20.87 4.27 -5.30
N GLY A 187 21.74 4.53 -4.33
CA GLY A 187 22.97 5.32 -4.52
C GLY A 187 22.78 6.84 -4.53
N ARG A 188 21.54 7.34 -4.69
CA ARG A 188 21.21 8.79 -4.61
C ARG A 188 20.42 9.14 -3.34
N GLN A 189 19.59 8.21 -2.87
CA GLN A 189 18.76 8.32 -1.69
C GLN A 189 19.01 7.13 -0.76
N ARG A 190 18.70 7.31 0.53
CA ARG A 190 18.69 6.25 1.54
C ARG A 190 17.38 5.50 1.47
N VAL A 191 17.38 4.41 0.71
CA VAL A 191 16.20 3.58 0.44
C VAL A 191 16.29 2.30 1.27
N PHE A 192 15.21 1.94 1.95
CA PHE A 192 15.16 0.73 2.79
C PHE A 192 13.91 -0.11 2.55
N ALA A 193 14.06 -1.43 2.59
CA ALA A 193 12.96 -2.39 2.58
C ALA A 193 12.40 -2.55 4.01
N TYR A 194 11.09 -2.41 4.16
CA TYR A 194 10.37 -2.72 5.39
C TYR A 194 9.64 -4.06 5.23
N ASP A 195 10.13 -5.08 5.91
CA ASP A 195 9.58 -6.42 5.86
C ASP A 195 8.23 -6.50 6.59
N LEU A 196 7.15 -6.78 5.86
CA LEU A 196 5.80 -6.93 6.39
C LEU A 196 5.72 -8.01 7.47
N MET A 197 6.57 -9.04 7.42
CA MET A 197 6.64 -10.09 8.46
C MET A 197 7.11 -9.55 9.81
N THR A 198 7.65 -8.33 9.88
CA THR A 198 7.97 -7.69 11.16
C THR A 198 6.82 -6.87 11.73
N ASN A 199 5.75 -6.66 10.94
CA ASN A 199 4.62 -5.83 11.33
C ASN A 199 3.68 -6.56 12.30
N ARG A 200 3.33 -5.90 13.39
CA ARG A 200 2.40 -6.44 14.39
C ARG A 200 1.09 -5.69 14.37
N VAL A 201 0.00 -6.38 14.04
CA VAL A 201 -1.34 -5.79 14.07
C VAL A 201 -2.09 -6.28 15.33
N PRO A 202 -2.64 -5.39 16.16
CA PRO A 202 -3.44 -5.76 17.33
C PRO A 202 -4.61 -6.69 16.99
N GLY A 203 -4.93 -7.62 17.89
CA GLY A 203 -6.06 -8.55 17.77
C GLY A 203 -5.93 -9.65 16.72
N VAL A 204 -4.78 -9.76 16.04
CA VAL A 204 -4.52 -10.88 15.12
C VAL A 204 -4.41 -12.18 15.91
N GLN A 205 -5.20 -13.16 15.50
CA GLN A 205 -5.28 -14.46 16.18
C GLN A 205 -4.12 -15.37 15.77
N PRO A 206 -3.69 -16.32 16.63
CA PRO A 206 -2.58 -17.23 16.31
C PRO A 206 -2.80 -18.13 15.09
N HIS A 207 -4.05 -18.32 14.68
CA HIS A 207 -4.41 -19.13 13.51
C HIS A 207 -4.46 -18.33 12.21
N GLU A 208 -4.44 -16.99 12.28
CA GLU A 208 -4.37 -16.16 11.09
C GLU A 208 -2.99 -16.27 10.46
N GLU A 209 -2.92 -16.06 9.14
CA GLU A 209 -1.65 -16.00 8.44
C GLU A 209 -0.91 -14.72 8.81
N HIS A 210 0.28 -14.90 9.36
CA HIS A 210 1.15 -13.81 9.69
C HIS A 210 1.69 -13.13 8.43
N GLY A 211 1.56 -11.81 8.33
CA GLY A 211 1.93 -11.06 7.14
C GLY A 211 0.98 -11.27 5.95
N TYR A 212 -0.27 -11.67 6.19
CA TYR A 212 -1.26 -11.88 5.13
C TYR A 212 -1.33 -10.70 4.16
N TRP A 213 -1.00 -11.00 2.91
CA TRP A 213 -1.09 -10.09 1.78
C TRP A 213 -1.51 -10.87 0.55
N ARG A 214 -2.46 -10.31 -0.21
CA ARG A 214 -2.91 -10.87 -1.49
C ARG A 214 -3.01 -9.76 -2.53
N ASP A 215 -2.35 -9.98 -3.66
CA ASP A 215 -2.70 -9.35 -4.92
C ASP A 215 -3.87 -10.12 -5.55
N VAL A 216 -4.99 -9.42 -5.78
CA VAL A 216 -6.23 -9.99 -6.32
C VAL A 216 -6.43 -9.62 -7.79
N GLY A 217 -5.33 -9.61 -8.55
CA GLY A 217 -5.31 -9.29 -9.99
C GLY A 217 -5.97 -10.34 -10.90
N THR A 218 -6.19 -11.58 -10.45
CA THR A 218 -6.86 -12.63 -11.22
C THR A 218 -8.15 -13.13 -10.54
N LEU A 219 -9.05 -13.74 -11.30
CA LEU A 219 -10.28 -14.32 -10.75
C LEU A 219 -9.99 -15.44 -9.75
N ASP A 220 -8.97 -16.25 -10.00
CA ASP A 220 -8.55 -17.32 -9.10
C ASP A 220 -7.96 -16.77 -7.81
N ALA A 221 -7.12 -15.72 -7.91
CA ALA A 221 -6.56 -15.04 -6.74
C ALA A 221 -7.66 -14.37 -5.90
N LEU A 222 -8.65 -13.72 -6.54
CA LEU A 222 -9.81 -13.17 -5.87
C LEU A 222 -10.63 -14.26 -5.14
N SER A 223 -10.90 -15.37 -5.82
CA SER A 223 -11.64 -16.51 -5.27
C SER A 223 -10.89 -17.17 -4.09
N ALA A 224 -9.57 -17.30 -4.19
CA ALA A 224 -8.72 -17.79 -3.12
C ALA A 224 -8.72 -16.85 -1.91
N ALA A 225 -8.55 -15.54 -2.12
CA ALA A 225 -8.59 -14.55 -1.06
C ALA A 225 -9.95 -14.51 -0.34
N GLN A 226 -11.07 -14.77 -1.04
CA GLN A 226 -12.38 -14.92 -0.42
C GLN A 226 -12.44 -16.15 0.50
N ARG A 227 -11.96 -17.31 0.02
CA ARG A 227 -11.91 -18.55 0.82
C ARG A 227 -11.04 -18.40 2.07
N ASP A 228 -9.95 -17.66 1.99
CA ASP A 228 -9.05 -17.37 3.11
C ASP A 228 -9.77 -16.67 4.29
N THR A 229 -10.95 -16.06 4.06
CA THR A 229 -11.77 -15.40 5.10
C THR A 229 -12.87 -16.29 5.70
N LEU A 230 -13.04 -17.51 5.21
CA LEU A 230 -14.13 -18.41 5.60
C LEU A 230 -13.74 -19.38 6.72
N GLY A 231 -14.76 -19.93 7.39
CA GLY A 231 -14.60 -21.00 8.38
C GLY A 231 -14.37 -20.51 9.82
N PRO A 232 -14.19 -21.44 10.76
CA PRO A 232 -14.03 -21.11 12.18
C PRO A 232 -12.66 -20.51 12.52
N ARG A 233 -11.62 -20.82 11.71
CA ARG A 233 -10.24 -20.36 11.86
C ARG A 233 -9.72 -19.84 10.50
N PRO A 234 -10.20 -18.69 10.02
CA PRO A 234 -9.80 -18.15 8.72
C PRO A 234 -8.34 -17.68 8.73
N ARG A 235 -7.68 -17.69 7.56
CA ARG A 235 -6.33 -17.12 7.40
C ARG A 235 -6.33 -15.60 7.56
N PHE A 236 -7.46 -14.95 7.26
CA PHE A 236 -7.67 -13.53 7.44
C PHE A 236 -9.02 -13.25 8.11
N ASP A 237 -9.02 -12.99 9.42
CA ASP A 237 -10.25 -12.87 10.20
C ASP A 237 -10.82 -11.46 10.11
N LEU A 238 -11.90 -11.26 9.34
CA LEU A 238 -12.59 -9.98 9.18
C LEU A 238 -13.22 -9.43 10.48
N ARG A 239 -13.30 -10.23 11.55
CA ARG A 239 -13.97 -9.88 12.82
C ARG A 239 -13.03 -9.27 13.85
N ASN A 240 -11.75 -9.05 13.53
CA ASN A 240 -10.80 -8.40 14.43
C ASN A 240 -11.31 -7.01 14.88
N ARG A 241 -11.66 -6.89 16.18
CA ARG A 241 -12.23 -5.68 16.78
C ARG A 241 -11.18 -4.63 17.17
N GLU A 242 -9.94 -5.03 17.36
CA GLU A 242 -8.82 -4.13 17.67
C GLU A 242 -8.27 -3.46 16.41
N TRP A 243 -8.42 -4.12 15.26
CA TRP A 243 -8.08 -3.59 13.94
C TRP A 243 -9.26 -3.67 12.95
N PRO A 244 -10.36 -2.93 13.22
CA PRO A 244 -11.59 -3.07 12.46
C PRO A 244 -11.42 -2.64 11.01
N ILE A 245 -12.02 -3.42 10.10
CA ILE A 245 -12.20 -3.05 8.68
C ILE A 245 -13.60 -2.47 8.55
N ARG A 246 -13.70 -1.24 8.04
CA ARG A 246 -14.99 -0.57 7.89
C ARG A 246 -15.73 -1.12 6.67
N PRO A 247 -16.92 -1.73 6.85
CA PRO A 247 -17.71 -2.20 5.73
C PRO A 247 -18.41 -1.04 5.01
N GLY A 248 -18.85 -1.29 3.77
CA GLY A 248 -19.73 -0.39 3.03
C GLY A 248 -21.10 -0.25 3.71
N ARG A 249 -21.79 0.87 3.48
CA ARG A 249 -23.10 1.18 4.10
C ARG A 249 -24.20 0.11 3.86
N ASN A 250 -24.06 -0.73 2.82
CA ASN A 250 -25.00 -1.78 2.45
C ASN A 250 -24.54 -3.20 2.81
N MET A 251 -23.41 -3.37 3.51
CA MET A 251 -23.07 -4.66 4.10
C MET A 251 -23.89 -4.80 5.38
N LEU A 252 -24.91 -5.66 5.33
CA LEU A 252 -25.61 -6.11 6.53
C LEU A 252 -24.58 -6.67 7.52
N PRO A 253 -24.77 -6.48 8.84
CA PRO A 253 -23.92 -7.13 9.83
C PRO A 253 -23.92 -8.64 9.57
N ALA A 254 -22.78 -9.29 9.79
CA ALA A 254 -22.69 -10.74 9.71
C ALA A 254 -23.83 -11.36 10.53
N PRO A 255 -24.58 -12.34 10.00
CA PRO A 255 -25.67 -12.96 10.74
C PRO A 255 -25.10 -13.48 12.07
N ASN A 256 -25.60 -12.94 13.19
CA ASN A 256 -25.30 -13.44 14.51
C ASN A 256 -25.66 -14.93 14.52
N HIS A 257 -24.67 -15.81 14.40
CA HIS A 257 -24.86 -17.22 14.74
C HIS A 257 -24.85 -17.31 16.27
N GLY A 258 -25.91 -16.76 16.87
CA GLY A 258 -26.29 -17.10 18.23
C GLY A 258 -26.72 -18.55 18.19
N ILE A 259 -25.84 -19.45 18.63
CA ILE A 259 -26.24 -20.80 19.03
C ILE A 259 -27.16 -20.60 20.23
N SER A 260 -28.46 -20.51 19.98
CA SER A 260 -29.47 -20.67 21.02
C SER A 260 -29.40 -22.13 21.44
N ARG A 261 -28.69 -22.41 22.53
CA ARG A 261 -28.93 -23.62 23.30
C ARG A 261 -30.24 -23.41 24.04
N ALA A 262 -31.29 -24.09 23.59
CA ALA A 262 -32.43 -24.51 24.39
C ALA A 262 -32.60 -26.00 24.13
#